data_AF-X1QW08-F1
#
_entry.id   AF-X1QW08-F1
#
_cell.length_a   1.000
_cell.length_b   1.000
_cell.length_c   1.000
_cell.angle_alpha   90.00
_cell.angle_beta   90.00
_cell.angle_gamma   90.00
#
_symmetry.space_group_name_H-M   'P 1'
#
loop_
_entity.id
_entity.type
_entity.pdbx_description
1 polymer ?
#
loop_
_entity_poly.entity_id
_entity_poly.type
_entity_poly.pdbx_seq_one_letter_code
_entity_poly.pdbx_strand_id
1 'polypeptide(L)' 'MTKPVNYLTNSLTGLEGEPGVFYNYILAADGLFIQAKNAHLAATVCITPQLVRGLAPLEESI' A
#
# COMPACT_ATOMS: atom_id res chain seq x y z
N MET A 1 8.81 0.28 19.84
CA MET A 1 7.33 0.21 19.87
C MET A 1 6.86 -0.28 18.52
N THR A 2 6.10 -1.36 18.46
CA THR A 2 5.60 -1.93 17.21
C THR A 2 4.45 -1.06 16.69
N LYS A 3 4.53 -0.62 15.42
CA LYS A 3 3.47 0.18 14.79
C LYS A 3 2.44 -0.76 14.16
N PRO A 4 1.18 -0.78 14.62
CA PRO A 4 0.16 -1.67 14.07
C PRO A 4 -0.16 -1.35 12.61
N VAL A 5 -0.07 -0.08 12.23
CA VAL A 5 -0.39 0.44 10.89
C VAL A 5 0.74 1.37 10.45
N ASN A 6 1.05 1.38 9.16
CA ASN A 6 1.99 2.36 8.60
C ASN A 6 1.64 2.76 7.16
N TYR A 7 2.45 3.65 6.59
CA TYR A 7 2.29 4.18 5.25
C TYR A 7 3.46 3.75 4.36
N LEU A 8 3.14 3.31 3.16
CA LEU A 8 4.09 3.03 2.09
C LEU A 8 3.76 3.90 0.88
N THR A 9 4.77 4.15 0.06
CA THR A 9 4.63 4.81 -1.24
C THR A 9 5.09 3.83 -2.31
N ASN A 10 4.27 3.62 -3.35
CA ASN A 10 4.66 2.83 -4.50
C ASN A 10 5.41 3.72 -5.49
N SER A 11 6.72 3.88 -5.29
CA SER A 11 7.56 4.69 -6.16
C SER A 11 7.86 3.94 -7.46
N LEU A 12 8.49 4.64 -8.41
CA LEU A 12 8.94 4.03 -9.67
C LEU A 12 9.99 2.93 -9.47
N THR A 13 10.61 2.85 -8.27
CA THR A 13 11.59 1.82 -7.91
C THR A 13 11.03 0.74 -6.99
N GLY A 14 9.77 0.83 -6.59
CA GLY A 14 9.08 -0.15 -5.74
C GLY A 14 8.44 0.46 -4.49
N LEU A 15 8.00 -0.40 -3.57
CA LEU A 15 7.40 0.02 -2.31
C LEU A 15 8.46 0.58 -1.34
N GLU A 16 8.24 1.81 -0.89
CA GLU A 16 9.09 2.54 0.04
C GLU A 16 8.38 2.80 1.36
N GLY A 17 9.12 2.73 2.47
CA GLY A 17 8.62 2.94 3.82
C GLY A 17 8.76 1.71 4.71
N GLU A 18 8.42 1.87 5.99
CA GLU A 18 8.40 0.75 6.94
C GLU A 18 7.01 0.13 7.00
N PRO A 19 6.84 -1.18 6.84
CA PRO A 19 5.53 -1.81 6.97
C PRO A 19 5.04 -1.80 8.44
N GLY A 20 3.73 -1.61 8.61
CA GLY A 20 3.03 -1.88 9.85
C GLY A 20 2.81 -3.38 10.07
N VAL A 21 2.47 -3.75 11.31
CA VAL A 21 2.27 -5.16 11.70
C VAL A 21 0.99 -5.75 11.10
N PHE A 22 -0.09 -4.98 11.02
CA PHE A 22 -1.41 -5.48 10.61
C PHE A 22 -1.73 -5.14 9.15
N TYR A 23 -1.57 -3.87 8.78
CA TYR A 23 -1.80 -3.40 7.42
C TYR A 23 -1.05 -2.10 7.12
N ASN A 24 -0.98 -1.78 5.84
CA ASN A 24 -0.36 -0.56 5.32
C ASN A 24 -1.38 0.25 4.51
N TYR A 25 -1.30 1.57 4.62
CA TYR A 25 -1.79 2.44 3.56
C TYR A 25 -0.73 2.54 2.47
N ILE A 26 -1.10 2.36 1.20
CA ILE A 26 -0.17 2.47 0.08
C ILE A 26 -0.67 3.59 -0.83
N LEU A 27 0.15 4.64 -0.98
CA LEU A 27 -0.09 5.69 -1.97
C LEU A 27 0.59 5.28 -3.29
N ALA A 28 -0.17 5.23 -4.37
CA ALA A 28 0.29 4.82 -5.69
C ALA A 28 -0.26 5.76 -6.78
N ALA A 29 0.18 5.58 -8.02
CA ALA A 29 -0.19 6.49 -9.11
C ALA A 29 -1.69 6.49 -9.45
N ASP A 30 -2.37 5.41 -9.10
CA ASP A 30 -3.76 5.10 -9.40
C ASP A 30 -4.68 5.21 -8.18
N GLY A 31 -4.15 5.49 -6.99
CA GLY A 31 -4.97 5.79 -5.82
C GLY A 31 -4.30 5.54 -4.48
N LEU A 32 -5.16 5.51 -3.46
CA LEU A 32 -4.82 5.11 -2.10
C LEU A 32 -5.41 3.74 -1.81
N PHE A 33 -4.58 2.86 -1.28
CA PHE A 33 -4.92 1.47 -1.01
C PHE A 33 -4.72 1.12 0.47
N ILE A 34 -5.47 0.14 0.95
CA ILE A 34 -5.17 -0.59 2.18
C ILE A 34 -4.67 -1.98 1.79
N GLN A 35 -3.50 -2.36 2.28
CA GLN A 35 -2.94 -3.70 2.07
C GLN A 35 -2.71 -4.40 3.41
N ALA A 36 -3.29 -5.58 3.57
CA ALA A 36 -3.04 -6.48 4.69
C ALA A 36 -2.49 -7.81 4.16
N LYS A 37 -1.33 -8.24 4.67
CA LYS A 37 -0.70 -9.52 4.30
C LYS A 37 -0.12 -10.23 5.51
N ASN A 38 -0.73 -11.34 5.89
CA ASN A 38 -0.30 -12.23 6.98
C ASN A 38 -0.69 -13.69 6.68
N ALA A 39 -0.50 -14.59 7.65
CA ALA A 39 -0.76 -16.03 7.47
C ALA A 39 -2.24 -16.40 7.21
N HIS A 40 -3.17 -15.47 7.45
CA HIS A 40 -4.62 -15.71 7.37
C HIS A 40 -5.34 -14.77 6.38
N LEU A 41 -4.70 -13.67 5.96
CA LEU A 41 -5.28 -12.66 5.10
C LEU A 41 -4.23 -12.12 4.13
N ALA A 42 -4.54 -12.11 2.84
CA ALA A 42 -3.82 -11.37 1.82
C ALA A 42 -4.86 -10.58 1.00
N ALA A 43 -4.92 -9.28 1.22
CA ALA A 43 -5.88 -8.41 0.56
C ALA A 43 -5.28 -7.03 0.28
N THR A 44 -5.58 -6.51 -0.90
CA THR A 44 -5.32 -5.12 -1.29
C THR A 44 -6.66 -4.53 -1.73
N VAL A 45 -7.04 -3.39 -1.15
CA VAL A 45 -8.31 -2.71 -1.45
C VAL A 45 -8.02 -1.27 -1.81
N CYS A 46 -8.42 -0.84 -3.00
CA CYS A 46 -8.43 0.57 -3.37
C CYS A 46 -9.55 1.29 -2.58
N ILE A 47 -9.17 2.21 -1.69
CA ILE A 47 -10.15 2.98 -0.91
C ILE A 47 -10.49 4.31 -1.57
N THR A 48 -9.58 4.85 -2.38
CA THR A 48 -9.80 6.10 -3.12
C THR A 48 -9.04 6.04 -4.45
N PRO A 49 -9.71 5.77 -5.59
CA PRO A 49 -9.08 5.85 -6.90
C PRO A 49 -8.82 7.32 -7.24
N GLN A 50 -7.58 7.67 -7.54
CA GLN A 50 -7.18 9.04 -7.86
C GLN A 50 -5.84 9.03 -8.60
N LEU A 51 -5.70 9.88 -9.63
CA LEU A 51 -4.42 10.06 -10.30
C LEU A 51 -3.43 10.81 -9.40
N VAL A 52 -2.32 10.16 -9.05
CA VAL A 52 -1.18 10.72 -8.34
C VAL A 52 0.05 10.69 -9.25
N ARG A 53 0.61 11.85 -9.57
CA ARG A 53 1.76 11.95 -10.49
C ARG A 53 3.07 11.57 -9.78
N GLY A 54 4.00 10.98 -10.54
CA GLY A 54 5.37 10.69 -10.06
C GLY A 54 5.52 9.38 -9.30
N LEU A 55 4.45 8.58 -9.20
CA LEU A 55 4.45 7.26 -8.56
C LEU A 55 4.24 6.15 -9.61
N ALA A 56 4.39 4.90 -9.19
CA ALA A 56 3.97 3.73 -9.96
C ALA A 56 2.53 3.33 -9.60
N PRO A 57 1.73 2.83 -10.56
CA PRO A 57 0.43 2.25 -10.25
C PRO A 57 0.61 1.00 -9.38
N LEU A 58 -0.32 0.76 -8.47
CA LEU A 58 -0.31 -0.46 -7.67
C LEU A 58 -1.15 -1.52 -8.38
N GLU A 59 -0.49 -2.50 -8.99
CA GLU A 59 -1.21 -3.67 -9.48
C GLU A 59 -1.90 -4.37 -8.31
N GLU A 60 -3.23 -4.51 -8.39
CA GLU A 60 -4.02 -5.33 -7.47
C GLU A 60 -3.58 -6.79 -7.62
N SER A 61 -2.49 -7.12 -6.93
CA SER A 61 -1.92 -8.44 -6.86
C SER A 61 -2.32 -9.03 -5.52
N ILE A 62 -3.37 -9.83 -5.55
CA ILE A 62 -3.50 -10.96 -4.62
C ILE A 62 -3.04 -12.19 -5.38
#